data_AF-A0A7S3F7C9-F1
#
_entry.id   AF-A0A7S3F7C9-F1
#
_cell.length_a   1.000
_cell.length_b   1.000
_cell.length_c   1.000
_cell.angle_alpha   90.00
_cell.angle_beta   90.00
_cell.angle_gamma   90.00
#
_symmetry.space_group_name_H-M   'P 1'
#
loop_
_entity.id
_entity.type
_entity.pdbx_description
1 polymer ?
#
loop_
_entity_poly.entity_id
_entity_poly.type
_entity_poly.pdbx_seq_one_letter_code
_entity_poly.pdbx_strand_id
1 'polypeptide(L)'
;EAAARVVQLVGSAVLLGSRSYNAGDAEHCFLVYRKTVLLLLSDSFNARLTREEEGGLLSALERANCLLSSSRRSWLLRLSLDELVQKRAAHGRVAPAPAVEKAHLYWSRRPLSCEPPASSMAAVAAPPTGPNAIPEDLLVQIFHQLSGQDLGHASKVCNLWKTLTPTVAEDLLRRRRSLPPGSHVLSSWTRSLAAYDTLMSAVGPKPSRPWWREWPEMRVEEMILSGQHQFAQQHRFMPGGEHGIAVLLRRYAAGLDWMVQAGGPLSDAPACLLVPAYGSMAIARAVSEGLAERSQSPPVGPSTKCICHRFAASVWAVDEALRTRALYVSRPLPPAYASLHGVFGLATTDDAWLALLSSDTALGDSMRTQTVVQASTDPPMCFPEMHVAIPVHRLSSVPCELRNGPIVKFVSEEARGGCFRSLIQTSPTGCHLPPLTMITVEAIHEAGEWEAVPGVPCSRKRITVKVAFEY
;
A
#
# COMPACT_ATOMS: atom_id res chain seq x y z
N GLU A 1 26.30 -10.91 -41.57
CA GLU A 1 25.96 -9.50 -41.90
C GLU A 1 24.68 -9.01 -41.21
N ALA A 2 23.51 -9.64 -41.41
CA ALA A 2 22.25 -9.22 -40.79
C ALA A 2 22.31 -9.13 -39.24
N ALA A 3 22.90 -10.14 -38.57
CA ALA A 3 23.10 -10.11 -37.12
C ALA A 3 23.96 -8.92 -36.65
N ALA A 4 25.02 -8.59 -37.40
CA ALA A 4 25.89 -7.45 -37.08
C ALA A 4 25.15 -6.11 -37.22
N ARG A 5 24.27 -5.96 -38.23
CA ARG A 5 23.41 -4.78 -38.40
C ARG A 5 22.44 -4.60 -37.22
N VAL A 6 21.83 -5.68 -36.74
CA VAL A 6 20.95 -5.64 -35.54
C VAL A 6 21.74 -5.18 -34.32
N VAL A 7 22.89 -5.79 -34.04
CA VAL A 7 23.74 -5.43 -32.90
C VAL A 7 24.18 -3.96 -32.96
N GLN A 8 24.57 -3.48 -34.15
CA GLN A 8 24.96 -2.09 -34.35
C GLN A 8 23.80 -1.11 -34.12
N LEU A 9 22.60 -1.42 -34.63
CA LEU A 9 21.41 -0.59 -34.45
C LEU A 9 21.03 -0.51 -32.97
N VAL A 10 20.96 -1.67 -32.29
CA VAL A 10 20.64 -1.72 -30.86
C VAL A 10 21.69 -0.96 -30.05
N GLY A 11 22.98 -1.17 -30.31
CA GLY A 11 24.07 -0.44 -29.64
C GLY A 11 23.95 1.08 -29.80
N SER A 12 23.58 1.56 -30.99
CA SER A 12 23.35 2.98 -31.25
C SER A 12 22.14 3.53 -30.48
N ALA A 13 21.03 2.79 -30.46
CA ALA A 13 19.84 3.15 -29.71
C ALA A 13 20.11 3.20 -28.21
N VAL A 14 20.82 2.21 -27.68
CA VAL A 14 21.29 2.12 -26.30
C VAL A 14 22.10 3.36 -25.90
N LEU A 15 23.08 3.73 -26.73
CA LEU A 15 23.92 4.90 -26.48
C LEU A 15 23.10 6.19 -26.43
N LEU A 16 22.16 6.38 -27.35
CA LEU A 16 21.30 7.55 -27.40
C LEU A 16 20.31 7.58 -26.22
N GLY A 17 19.57 6.49 -26.02
CA GLY A 17 18.54 6.41 -24.97
C GLY A 17 19.12 6.53 -23.57
N SER A 18 20.29 5.93 -23.30
CA SER A 18 20.94 6.05 -21.99
C SER A 18 21.36 7.48 -21.66
N ARG A 19 21.79 8.28 -22.65
CA ARG A 19 22.07 9.72 -22.46
C ARG A 19 20.82 10.49 -22.05
N SER A 20 19.70 10.30 -22.76
CA SER A 20 18.42 10.94 -22.42
C SER A 20 17.93 10.53 -21.05
N TYR A 21 18.02 9.24 -20.72
CA TYR A 21 17.64 8.72 -19.42
C TYR A 21 18.47 9.33 -18.28
N ASN A 22 19.80 9.40 -18.45
CA ASN A 22 20.72 10.02 -17.48
C ASN A 22 20.47 11.54 -17.32
N ALA A 23 19.95 12.19 -18.36
CA ALA A 23 19.54 13.60 -18.30
C ALA A 23 18.17 13.81 -17.63
N GLY A 24 17.51 12.75 -17.16
CA GLY A 24 16.17 12.81 -16.54
C GLY A 24 15.02 12.75 -17.55
N ASP A 25 15.30 12.61 -18.85
CA ASP A 25 14.30 12.52 -19.91
C ASP A 25 13.99 11.06 -20.27
N ALA A 26 13.24 10.42 -19.37
CA ALA A 26 12.83 9.02 -19.53
C ALA A 26 11.80 8.83 -20.65
N GLU A 27 11.03 9.84 -21.05
CA GLU A 27 10.10 9.73 -22.17
C GLU A 27 10.86 9.68 -23.49
N HIS A 28 11.87 10.53 -23.68
CA HIS A 28 12.69 10.49 -24.88
C HIS A 28 13.48 9.18 -24.98
N CYS A 29 14.02 8.68 -23.87
CA CYS A 29 14.65 7.36 -23.83
C CYS A 29 13.69 6.26 -24.32
N PHE A 30 12.46 6.24 -23.81
CA PHE A 30 11.42 5.29 -24.23
C PHE A 30 11.15 5.42 -25.73
N LEU A 31 10.99 6.63 -26.26
CA LEU A 31 10.73 6.85 -27.68
C LEU A 31 11.88 6.34 -28.57
N VAL A 32 13.14 6.51 -28.16
CA VAL A 32 14.31 5.97 -28.87
C VAL A 32 14.24 4.44 -28.93
N TYR A 33 13.99 3.78 -27.79
CA TYR A 33 13.90 2.31 -27.75
C TYR A 33 12.69 1.79 -28.51
N ARG A 34 11.52 2.41 -28.35
CA ARG A 34 10.29 2.07 -29.08
C ARG A 34 10.50 2.17 -30.59
N LYS A 35 11.09 3.27 -31.08
CA LYS A 35 11.36 3.45 -32.51
C LYS A 35 12.35 2.41 -33.03
N THR A 36 13.33 2.02 -32.22
CA THR A 36 14.29 0.97 -32.56
C THR A 36 13.62 -0.39 -32.69
N VAL A 37 12.73 -0.76 -31.76
CA VAL A 37 11.93 -1.99 -31.83
C VAL A 37 11.07 -2.00 -33.09
N LEU A 38 10.35 -0.90 -33.37
CA LEU A 38 9.51 -0.79 -34.58
C LEU A 38 10.33 -0.90 -35.88
N LEU A 39 11.55 -0.36 -35.89
CA LEU A 39 12.44 -0.47 -37.04
C LEU A 39 12.93 -1.92 -37.23
N LEU A 40 13.27 -2.62 -36.14
CA LEU A 40 13.68 -4.03 -36.18
C LEU A 40 12.55 -4.95 -36.66
N LEU A 41 11.30 -4.64 -36.29
CA LEU A 41 10.09 -5.34 -36.73
C LEU A 41 9.66 -4.98 -38.16
N SER A 42 10.23 -3.93 -38.77
CA SER A 42 9.87 -3.52 -40.12
C SER A 42 10.61 -4.37 -41.17
N ASP A 43 9.87 -4.85 -42.17
CA ASP A 43 10.43 -5.55 -43.34
C ASP A 43 11.53 -4.74 -44.06
N SER A 44 11.46 -3.41 -43.99
CA SER A 44 12.41 -2.49 -44.63
C SER A 44 13.82 -2.57 -44.06
N PHE A 45 14.00 -2.99 -42.81
CA PHE A 45 15.31 -3.10 -42.17
C PHE A 45 16.05 -4.40 -42.56
N ASN A 46 15.34 -5.38 -43.14
CA ASN A 46 15.88 -6.67 -43.57
C ASN A 46 16.68 -7.39 -42.46
N ALA A 47 16.18 -7.32 -41.22
CA ALA A 47 16.82 -7.93 -40.04
C ALA A 47 16.73 -9.47 -40.04
N ARG A 48 15.73 -10.04 -40.75
CA ARG A 48 15.35 -11.46 -40.71
C ARG A 48 15.30 -11.97 -39.27
N LEU A 49 14.37 -11.43 -38.48
CA LEU A 49 14.10 -11.91 -37.12
C LEU A 49 13.53 -13.33 -37.15
N THR A 50 13.89 -14.15 -36.15
CA THR A 50 13.15 -15.40 -35.93
C THR A 50 11.77 -15.07 -35.38
N ARG A 51 10.80 -15.98 -35.54
CA ARG A 51 9.44 -15.79 -34.96
C ARG A 51 9.47 -15.57 -33.44
N GLU A 52 10.42 -16.21 -32.75
CA GLU A 52 10.60 -16.06 -31.31
C GLU A 52 11.10 -14.66 -30.96
N GLU A 53 12.11 -14.15 -31.67
CA GLU A 53 12.63 -12.79 -31.47
C GLU A 53 11.56 -11.73 -31.77
N GLU A 54 10.82 -11.90 -32.86
CA GLU A 54 9.71 -11.02 -33.24
C GLU A 54 8.61 -11.01 -32.17
N GLY A 55 8.17 -12.19 -31.72
CA GLY A 55 7.17 -12.33 -30.67
C GLY A 55 7.61 -11.74 -29.34
N GLY A 56 8.89 -11.91 -28.97
CA GLY A 56 9.47 -11.30 -27.77
C GLY A 56 9.44 -9.77 -27.81
N LEU A 57 9.84 -9.17 -28.94
CA LEU A 57 9.81 -7.73 -29.14
C LEU A 57 8.38 -7.16 -29.15
N LEU A 58 7.43 -7.83 -29.81
CA LEU A 58 6.03 -7.42 -29.83
C LEU A 58 5.41 -7.46 -28.42
N SER A 59 5.62 -8.56 -27.69
CA SER A 59 5.14 -8.70 -26.31
C SER A 59 5.73 -7.63 -25.39
N ALA A 60 7.03 -7.32 -25.53
CA ALA A 60 7.66 -6.26 -24.77
C ALA A 60 7.07 -4.88 -25.08
N LEU A 61 6.75 -4.61 -26.35
CA LEU A 61 6.12 -3.37 -26.79
C LEU A 61 4.70 -3.20 -26.23
N GLU A 62 3.88 -4.25 -26.29
CA GLU A 62 2.53 -4.26 -25.72
C GLU A 62 2.56 -4.02 -24.21
N ARG A 63 3.39 -4.78 -23.49
CA ARG A 63 3.57 -4.61 -22.04
C ARG A 63 4.07 -3.22 -21.70
N ALA A 64 5.00 -2.66 -22.47
CA ALA A 64 5.46 -1.29 -22.27
C ALA A 64 4.32 -0.29 -22.45
N ASN A 65 3.45 -0.44 -23.45
CA ASN A 65 2.33 0.48 -23.65
C ASN A 65 1.29 0.44 -22.51
N CYS A 66 1.20 -0.66 -21.76
CA CYS A 66 0.36 -0.75 -20.57
C CYS A 66 0.96 -0.09 -19.32
N LEU A 67 2.24 0.32 -19.33
CA LEU A 67 2.90 0.93 -18.18
C LEU A 67 2.79 2.46 -18.21
N LEU A 68 2.36 3.06 -17.10
CA LEU A 68 2.22 4.51 -16.97
C LEU A 68 3.56 5.26 -16.89
N SER A 69 4.59 4.64 -16.31
CA SER A 69 5.90 5.28 -16.10
C SER A 69 6.81 5.15 -17.31
N SER A 70 7.24 6.27 -17.88
CA SER A 70 8.22 6.33 -18.99
C SER A 70 9.55 5.66 -18.68
N SER A 71 9.98 5.71 -17.41
CA SER A 71 11.18 5.04 -16.94
C SER A 71 11.02 3.51 -16.99
N ARG A 72 9.90 2.97 -16.47
CA ARG A 72 9.61 1.53 -16.55
C ARG A 72 9.46 1.06 -18.01
N ARG A 73 8.78 1.86 -18.83
CA ARG A 73 8.64 1.62 -20.28
C ARG A 73 10.01 1.51 -20.97
N SER A 74 10.91 2.45 -20.69
CA SER A 74 12.28 2.44 -21.22
C SER A 74 13.05 1.20 -20.79
N TRP A 75 12.97 0.83 -19.51
CA TRP A 75 13.73 -0.30 -18.96
C TRP A 75 13.27 -1.65 -19.53
N LEU A 76 11.96 -1.84 -19.67
CA LEU A 76 11.41 -3.07 -20.26
C LEU A 76 11.85 -3.26 -21.71
N LEU A 77 11.78 -2.20 -22.52
CA LEU A 77 12.26 -2.27 -23.90
C LEU A 77 13.77 -2.48 -23.97
N ARG A 78 14.52 -1.87 -23.04
CA ARG A 78 15.98 -2.05 -22.97
C ARG A 78 16.36 -3.51 -22.75
N LEU A 79 15.75 -4.18 -21.77
CA LEU A 79 16.01 -5.58 -21.49
C LEU A 79 15.74 -6.47 -22.70
N SER A 80 14.63 -6.22 -23.40
CA SER A 80 14.24 -7.00 -24.58
C SER A 80 15.23 -6.81 -25.73
N LEU A 81 15.76 -5.60 -25.90
CA LEU A 81 16.81 -5.30 -26.87
C LEU A 81 18.16 -5.96 -26.50
N ASP A 82 18.52 -5.98 -25.21
CA ASP A 82 19.73 -6.66 -24.74
C ASP A 82 19.63 -8.19 -24.94
N GLU A 83 18.48 -8.80 -24.64
CA GLU A 83 18.21 -10.22 -24.88
C GLU A 83 18.36 -10.57 -26.36
N LEU A 84 17.81 -9.75 -27.25
CA LEU A 84 17.97 -9.92 -28.70
C LEU A 84 19.45 -9.90 -29.12
N VAL A 85 20.22 -8.94 -28.61
CA VAL A 85 21.67 -8.85 -28.89
C VAL A 85 22.41 -10.08 -28.40
N GLN A 86 22.08 -10.58 -27.20
CA GLN A 86 22.68 -11.80 -26.64
C GLN A 86 22.38 -13.04 -27.50
N LYS A 87 21.11 -13.24 -27.89
CA LYS A 87 20.70 -14.32 -28.79
C LYS A 87 21.46 -14.26 -30.12
N ARG A 88 21.56 -13.07 -30.71
CA ARG A 88 22.27 -12.88 -31.99
C ARG A 88 23.78 -13.04 -31.90
N ALA A 89 24.39 -12.62 -30.80
CA ALA A 89 25.81 -12.83 -30.55
C ALA A 89 26.15 -14.33 -30.44
N ALA A 90 25.30 -15.10 -29.74
CA ALA A 90 25.48 -16.54 -29.60
C ALA A 90 25.43 -17.30 -30.93
N HIS A 91 24.58 -16.87 -31.88
CA HIS A 91 24.43 -17.53 -33.18
C HIS A 91 25.43 -17.07 -34.26
N GLY A 92 26.07 -15.91 -34.10
CA GLY A 92 26.71 -15.22 -35.23
C GLY A 92 28.24 -15.31 -35.35
N ARG A 93 28.99 -15.83 -34.36
CA ARG A 93 30.44 -15.52 -34.18
C ARG A 93 30.77 -14.02 -34.36
N VAL A 94 29.77 -13.15 -34.20
CA VAL A 94 29.99 -11.71 -34.14
C VAL A 94 30.49 -11.51 -32.73
N ALA A 95 31.77 -11.14 -32.60
CA ALA A 95 32.30 -10.72 -31.31
C ALA A 95 31.28 -9.74 -30.71
N PRO A 96 30.80 -9.95 -29.47
CA PRO A 96 29.91 -8.99 -28.85
C PRO A 96 30.56 -7.63 -29.05
N ALA A 97 29.82 -6.68 -29.64
CA ALA A 97 30.31 -5.32 -29.84
C ALA A 97 31.04 -4.92 -28.56
N PRO A 98 32.28 -4.39 -28.64
CA PRO A 98 33.16 -4.23 -27.49
C PRO A 98 32.27 -3.76 -26.37
N ALA A 99 32.17 -4.60 -25.32
CA ALA A 99 31.24 -4.37 -24.22
C ALA A 99 31.26 -2.88 -24.03
N VAL A 100 30.11 -2.21 -24.11
CA VAL A 100 30.06 -0.78 -23.84
C VAL A 100 30.36 -0.69 -22.35
N GLU A 101 31.63 -0.90 -22.00
CA GLU A 101 32.15 -1.36 -20.71
C GLU A 101 32.01 -0.23 -19.71
N LYS A 102 31.53 0.93 -20.17
CA LYS A 102 31.30 2.15 -19.42
C LYS A 102 30.15 3.01 -19.96
N ALA A 103 29.16 2.45 -20.66
CA ALA A 103 27.81 3.03 -20.61
C ALA A 103 27.05 2.40 -19.44
N HIS A 104 27.72 2.30 -18.28
CA HIS A 104 27.00 2.35 -17.03
C HIS A 104 26.12 3.60 -17.13
N LEU A 105 24.83 3.45 -16.84
CA LEU A 105 24.08 4.52 -16.20
C LEU A 105 24.92 4.88 -14.96
N TYR A 106 25.87 5.80 -15.13
CA TYR A 106 26.97 6.02 -14.20
C TYR A 106 26.42 6.80 -13.01
N TRP A 107 26.00 6.06 -11.98
CA TRP A 107 26.12 6.52 -10.61
C TRP A 107 27.54 6.17 -10.14
N SER A 108 28.54 6.98 -10.49
CA SER A 108 29.83 6.88 -9.79
C SER A 108 29.65 7.45 -8.39
N ARG A 109 29.63 6.58 -7.38
CA ARG A 109 30.08 6.96 -6.04
C ARG A 109 31.55 7.39 -6.18
N ARG A 110 31.85 8.69 -6.08
CA ARG A 110 33.20 9.12 -5.71
C ARG A 110 33.41 8.69 -4.25
N PRO A 111 34.41 7.87 -3.92
CA PRO A 111 34.91 7.85 -2.56
C PRO A 111 35.69 9.15 -2.36
N LEU A 112 35.24 10.02 -1.45
CA LEU A 112 36.09 11.06 -0.89
C LEU A 112 37.11 10.35 0.01
N SER A 113 38.28 10.01 -0.53
CA SER A 113 39.44 9.69 0.28
C SER A 113 40.04 11.00 0.80
N CYS A 114 39.69 11.37 2.02
CA CYS A 114 40.47 12.34 2.77
C CYS A 114 41.58 11.58 3.50
N GLU A 115 42.82 11.70 3.05
CA GLU A 115 43.97 11.44 3.92
C GLU A 115 44.12 12.61 4.91
N PRO A 116 44.35 12.37 6.21
CA PRO A 116 44.73 13.44 7.12
C PRO A 116 46.25 13.65 7.08
N PRO A 117 46.75 14.89 7.17
CA PRO A 117 48.15 15.11 7.45
C PRO A 117 48.45 14.74 8.90
N ALA A 118 49.60 14.11 9.10
CA ALA A 118 50.11 13.71 10.40
C ALA A 118 50.62 14.92 11.23
N SER A 119 50.53 14.72 12.54
CA SER A 119 51.28 15.38 13.63
C SER A 119 50.76 16.72 14.16
N SER A 120 50.23 16.68 15.38
CA SER A 120 50.85 17.33 16.53
C SER A 120 50.17 16.91 17.84
N MET A 121 50.97 16.38 18.78
CA MET A 121 50.55 16.05 20.13
C MET A 121 50.30 17.33 20.93
N ALA A 122 49.10 17.46 21.49
CA ALA A 122 48.85 18.25 22.69
C ALA A 122 47.71 17.58 23.47
N ALA A 123 47.90 17.47 24.79
CA ALA A 123 47.07 16.74 25.73
C ALA A 123 45.57 17.08 25.63
N VAL A 124 44.71 16.07 25.45
CA VAL A 124 43.26 16.20 25.51
C VAL A 124 42.73 15.28 26.59
N ALA A 125 42.02 15.88 27.55
CA ALA A 125 41.29 15.21 28.61
C ALA A 125 40.41 14.09 28.04
N ALA A 126 40.30 12.98 28.77
CA ALA A 126 39.46 11.86 28.38
C ALA A 126 38.02 12.34 28.06
N PRO A 127 37.51 12.15 26.83
CA PRO A 127 36.15 12.53 26.50
C PRO A 127 35.17 11.62 27.26
N PRO A 128 33.96 12.10 27.57
CA PRO A 128 32.94 11.31 28.25
C PRO A 128 32.54 10.13 27.35
N THR A 129 32.97 8.93 27.69
CA THR A 129 32.75 7.69 26.91
C THR A 129 31.36 7.09 27.12
N GLY A 130 30.31 7.92 26.98
CA GLY A 130 28.93 7.45 27.02
C GLY A 130 28.07 8.11 25.94
N PRO A 131 26.96 7.48 25.51
CA PRO A 131 25.99 8.05 24.56
C PRO A 131 25.36 9.38 25.03
N ASN A 132 25.60 9.79 26.27
CA ASN A 132 25.25 11.10 26.82
C ASN A 132 26.20 12.24 26.38
N ALA A 133 27.23 11.94 25.58
CA ALA A 133 28.19 12.94 25.09
C ALA A 133 27.71 13.71 23.85
N ILE A 134 26.63 13.28 23.19
CA ILE A 134 26.08 13.97 22.02
C ILE A 134 25.13 15.07 22.52
N PRO A 135 25.37 16.34 22.16
CA PRO A 135 24.43 17.43 22.40
C PRO A 135 23.00 17.11 21.94
N GLU A 136 22.00 17.54 22.72
CA GLU A 136 20.59 17.23 22.48
C GLU A 136 20.10 17.69 21.10
N ASP A 137 20.55 18.86 20.65
CA ASP A 137 20.25 19.41 19.33
C ASP A 137 20.78 18.53 18.19
N LEU A 138 21.98 17.96 18.33
CA LEU A 138 22.52 16.99 17.37
C LEU A 138 21.75 15.66 17.40
N LEU A 139 21.35 15.17 18.58
CA LEU A 139 20.50 13.99 18.68
C LEU A 139 19.15 14.20 17.99
N VAL A 140 18.54 15.37 18.19
CA VAL A 140 17.29 15.75 17.51
C VAL A 140 17.51 15.73 15.99
N GLN A 141 18.59 16.32 15.47
CA GLN A 141 18.89 16.30 14.03
C GLN A 141 19.09 14.87 13.49
N ILE A 142 19.76 13.99 14.24
CA ILE A 142 19.92 12.58 13.88
C ILE A 142 18.55 11.88 13.84
N PHE A 143 17.72 12.08 14.86
CA PHE A 143 16.40 11.48 14.97
C PHE A 143 15.45 11.94 13.86
N HIS A 144 15.60 13.15 13.33
CA HIS A 144 14.83 13.62 12.16
C HIS A 144 15.10 12.80 10.88
N GLN A 145 16.21 12.06 10.82
CA GLN A 145 16.54 11.19 9.69
C GLN A 145 15.99 9.77 9.84
N LEU A 146 15.44 9.42 11.00
CA LEU A 146 14.95 8.08 11.30
C LEU A 146 13.50 7.88 10.84
N SER A 147 13.15 6.64 10.53
CA SER A 147 11.74 6.26 10.36
C SER A 147 11.04 6.21 11.72
N GLY A 148 9.70 6.24 11.72
CA GLY A 148 8.92 6.06 12.96
C GLY A 148 9.23 4.75 13.68
N GLN A 149 9.53 3.67 12.93
CA GLN A 149 9.93 2.38 13.53
C GLN A 149 11.31 2.48 14.19
N ASP A 150 12.28 3.11 13.51
CA ASP A 150 13.64 3.30 14.04
C ASP A 150 13.63 4.24 15.25
N LEU A 151 12.78 5.27 15.26
CA LEU A 151 12.54 6.10 16.45
C LEU A 151 11.93 5.29 17.59
N GLY A 152 10.99 4.40 17.28
CA GLY A 152 10.45 3.45 18.25
C GLY A 152 11.53 2.57 18.88
N HIS A 153 12.51 2.11 18.10
CA HIS A 153 13.67 1.37 18.62
C HIS A 153 14.62 2.26 19.42
N ALA A 154 14.94 3.45 18.93
CA ALA A 154 15.79 4.42 19.63
C ALA A 154 15.24 4.78 21.01
N SER A 155 13.92 4.88 21.16
CA SER A 155 13.26 5.16 22.45
C SER A 155 13.54 4.12 23.54
N LYS A 156 14.03 2.93 23.18
CA LYS A 156 14.33 1.83 24.10
C LYS A 156 15.80 1.81 24.58
N VAL A 157 16.67 2.63 24.01
CA VAL A 157 18.12 2.56 24.25
C VAL A 157 18.51 3.22 25.57
N CYS A 158 18.06 4.46 25.82
CA CYS A 158 18.32 5.17 27.06
C CYS A 158 17.20 6.18 27.38
N ASN A 159 17.16 6.68 28.62
CA ASN A 159 16.11 7.59 29.09
C ASN A 159 16.06 8.91 28.30
N LEU A 160 17.22 9.47 27.96
CA LEU A 160 17.28 10.71 27.17
C LEU A 160 16.62 10.53 25.80
N TRP A 161 16.87 9.41 25.12
CA TRP A 161 16.27 9.15 23.80
C TRP A 161 14.77 8.89 23.92
N LYS A 162 14.35 8.18 24.99
CA LYS A 162 12.94 7.97 25.31
C LYS A 162 12.17 9.29 25.47
N THR A 163 12.77 10.32 26.05
CA THR A 163 12.12 11.63 26.23
C THR A 163 12.08 12.45 24.94
N LEU A 164 13.08 12.34 24.06
CA LEU A 164 13.17 13.11 22.82
C LEU A 164 12.34 12.53 21.66
N THR A 165 12.25 11.20 21.57
CA THR A 165 11.61 10.53 20.42
C THR A 165 10.15 10.93 20.17
N PRO A 166 9.28 11.16 21.18
CA PRO A 166 7.91 11.64 20.94
C PRO A 166 7.89 13.05 20.32
N THR A 167 8.72 13.98 20.80
CA THR A 167 8.81 15.35 20.28
C THR A 167 9.28 15.37 18.83
N VAL A 168 10.29 14.57 18.49
CA VAL A 168 10.77 14.45 17.10
C VAL A 168 9.71 13.80 16.22
N ALA A 169 9.03 12.76 16.71
CA ALA A 169 7.97 12.11 15.95
C ALA A 169 6.78 13.04 15.68
N GLU A 170 6.40 13.87 16.67
CA GLU A 170 5.39 14.92 16.52
C GLU A 170 5.79 15.93 15.43
N ASP A 171 7.00 16.48 15.49
CA ASP A 171 7.48 17.45 14.51
C ASP A 171 7.50 16.85 13.09
N LEU A 172 8.06 15.65 12.94
CA LEU A 172 8.06 14.93 11.66
C LEU A 172 6.64 14.70 11.12
N LEU A 173 5.68 14.31 11.96
CA LEU A 173 4.29 14.13 11.55
C LEU A 173 3.65 15.45 11.13
N ARG A 174 3.83 16.52 11.90
CA ARG A 174 3.30 17.85 11.57
C ARG A 174 3.86 18.39 10.26
N ARG A 175 5.13 18.12 9.95
CA ARG A 175 5.75 18.50 8.66
C ARG A 175 5.22 17.68 7.49
N ARG A 176 4.89 16.40 7.72
CA ARG A 176 4.48 15.44 6.67
C ARG A 176 2.96 15.42 6.45
N ARG A 177 2.17 15.93 7.39
CA ARG A 177 0.71 15.82 7.40
C ARG A 177 0.05 17.00 8.10
N SER A 178 -1.09 17.43 7.56
CA SER A 178 -2.02 18.31 8.27
C SER A 178 -2.70 17.55 9.41
N LEU A 179 -2.28 17.81 10.65
CA LEU A 179 -2.96 17.26 11.82
C LEU A 179 -4.16 18.16 12.18
N PRO A 180 -5.31 17.57 12.56
CA PRO A 180 -6.47 18.35 12.97
C PRO A 180 -6.20 19.14 14.27
N PRO A 181 -6.91 20.26 14.49
CA PRO A 181 -6.84 21.00 15.75
C PRO A 181 -7.14 20.09 16.95
N GLY A 182 -6.37 20.23 18.04
CA GLY A 182 -6.55 19.39 19.24
C GLY A 182 -5.76 18.07 19.26
N SER A 183 -4.96 17.77 18.23
CA SER A 183 -4.11 16.57 18.17
C SER A 183 -2.97 16.50 19.20
N HIS A 184 -2.88 17.46 20.13
CA HIS A 184 -1.87 17.46 21.21
C HIS A 184 -2.03 16.29 22.19
N VAL A 185 -3.14 15.55 22.12
CA VAL A 185 -3.50 14.44 23.01
C VAL A 185 -3.00 13.08 22.48
N LEU A 186 -2.26 13.04 21.36
CA LEU A 186 -1.74 11.77 20.85
C LEU A 186 -0.69 11.19 21.82
N SER A 187 -1.06 10.09 22.48
CA SER A 187 -0.22 9.44 23.49
C SER A 187 0.98 8.68 22.91
N SER A 188 1.07 8.55 21.57
CA SER A 188 1.98 7.60 20.91
C SER A 188 2.53 8.09 19.56
N TRP A 189 3.02 9.34 19.50
CA TRP A 189 3.56 9.98 18.29
C TRP A 189 4.50 9.09 17.45
N THR A 190 5.35 8.29 18.08
CA THR A 190 6.28 7.39 17.39
C THR A 190 5.55 6.27 16.64
N ARG A 191 4.50 5.68 17.21
CA ARG A 191 3.71 4.64 16.54
C ARG A 191 2.86 5.23 15.42
N SER A 192 2.32 6.43 15.62
CA SER A 192 1.59 7.19 14.60
C SER A 192 2.48 7.48 13.38
N LEU A 193 3.73 7.90 13.63
CA LEU A 193 4.72 8.11 12.58
C LEU A 193 5.11 6.79 11.89
N ALA A 194 5.26 5.70 12.64
CA ALA A 194 5.52 4.39 12.06
C ALA A 194 4.36 3.90 11.16
N ALA A 195 3.11 4.16 11.55
CA ALA A 195 1.93 3.87 10.75
C ALA A 195 1.91 4.74 9.47
N TYR A 196 2.21 6.03 9.59
CA TYR A 196 2.35 6.94 8.45
C TYR A 196 3.45 6.46 7.48
N ASP A 197 4.63 6.09 7.98
CA ASP A 197 5.74 5.59 7.15
C ASP A 197 5.40 4.26 6.48
N THR A 198 4.64 3.40 7.15
CA THR A 198 4.12 2.15 6.58
C THR A 198 3.17 2.46 5.43
N LEU A 199 2.23 3.39 5.62
CA LEU A 199 1.30 3.83 4.59
C LEU A 199 2.01 4.47 3.40
N MET A 200 2.90 5.43 3.66
CA MET A 200 3.73 6.07 2.64
C MET A 200 4.55 5.02 1.88
N SER A 201 5.13 4.04 2.57
CA SER A 201 5.86 2.99 1.88
C SER A 201 4.99 2.07 1.03
N ALA A 202 3.72 1.86 1.39
CA ALA A 202 2.83 0.96 0.68
C ALA A 202 2.22 1.61 -0.56
N VAL A 203 1.70 2.84 -0.43
CA VAL A 203 0.92 3.53 -1.49
C VAL A 203 1.56 4.82 -1.98
N GLY A 204 2.63 5.27 -1.33
CA GLY A 204 3.39 6.46 -1.73
C GLY A 204 2.92 7.74 -1.08
N PRO A 205 3.53 8.88 -1.49
CA PRO A 205 3.12 10.18 -1.00
C PRO A 205 1.66 10.45 -1.40
N LYS A 206 0.95 11.21 -0.56
CA LYS A 206 -0.42 11.64 -0.83
C LYS A 206 -0.48 12.38 -2.17
N PRO A 207 -1.25 11.88 -3.16
CA PRO A 207 -1.40 12.60 -4.42
C PRO A 207 -2.16 13.91 -4.21
N SER A 208 -1.87 14.92 -5.06
CA SER A 208 -2.63 16.17 -5.09
C SER A 208 -4.03 16.01 -5.70
N ARG A 209 -4.25 14.93 -6.46
CA ARG A 209 -5.55 14.61 -7.05
C ARG A 209 -6.50 14.06 -5.99
N PRO A 210 -7.81 14.36 -6.08
CA PRO A 210 -8.79 13.82 -5.16
C PRO A 210 -9.15 12.36 -5.48
N TRP A 211 -9.59 11.62 -4.47
CA TRP A 211 -9.91 10.19 -4.58
C TRP A 211 -11.02 9.90 -5.60
N TRP A 212 -12.01 10.78 -5.75
CA TRP A 212 -13.13 10.56 -6.68
C TRP A 212 -12.71 10.52 -8.15
N ARG A 213 -11.51 11.00 -8.50
CA ARG A 213 -10.95 10.83 -9.85
C ARG A 213 -10.46 9.40 -10.11
N GLU A 214 -10.11 8.66 -9.06
CA GLU A 214 -9.68 7.26 -9.15
C GLU A 214 -10.87 6.29 -9.16
N TRP A 215 -12.07 6.78 -8.81
CA TRP A 215 -13.27 5.97 -8.65
C TRP A 215 -13.60 5.07 -9.86
N PRO A 216 -13.64 5.57 -11.11
CA PRO A 216 -14.02 4.73 -12.24
C PRO A 216 -13.08 3.54 -12.45
N GLU A 217 -11.77 3.78 -12.37
CA GLU A 217 -10.74 2.75 -12.51
C GLU A 217 -10.81 1.74 -11.36
N MET A 218 -10.94 2.24 -10.12
CA MET A 218 -11.07 1.40 -8.93
C MET A 218 -12.29 0.48 -9.01
N ARG A 219 -13.41 0.98 -9.52
CA ARG A 219 -14.65 0.20 -9.67
C ARG A 219 -14.58 -0.83 -10.78
N VAL A 220 -13.95 -0.51 -11.90
CA VAL A 220 -13.68 -1.49 -12.96
C VAL A 220 -12.84 -2.64 -12.40
N GLU A 221 -11.80 -2.33 -11.64
CA GLU A 221 -10.95 -3.35 -11.03
C GLU A 221 -11.67 -4.19 -9.97
N GLU A 222 -12.44 -3.57 -9.07
CA GLU A 222 -13.25 -4.32 -8.09
C GLU A 222 -14.23 -5.28 -8.80
N MET A 223 -14.85 -4.86 -9.91
CA MET A 223 -15.75 -5.72 -10.69
C MET A 223 -15.01 -6.90 -11.31
N ILE A 224 -13.80 -6.67 -11.82
CA ILE A 224 -12.95 -7.74 -12.35
C ILE A 224 -12.56 -8.71 -11.23
N LEU A 225 -12.11 -8.20 -10.09
CA LEU A 225 -11.66 -9.01 -8.94
C LEU A 225 -12.78 -9.82 -8.30
N SER A 226 -14.02 -9.31 -8.33
CA SER A 226 -15.21 -10.01 -7.82
C SER A 226 -15.85 -10.97 -8.83
N GLY A 227 -15.22 -11.21 -10.00
CA GLY A 227 -15.74 -12.10 -11.03
C GLY A 227 -16.94 -11.53 -11.82
N GLN A 228 -17.19 -10.22 -11.71
CA GLN A 228 -18.29 -9.49 -12.33
C GLN A 228 -17.83 -8.73 -13.58
N HIS A 229 -16.98 -9.35 -14.40
CA HIS A 229 -16.34 -8.73 -15.57
C HIS A 229 -17.33 -8.09 -16.55
N GLN A 230 -18.51 -8.69 -16.73
CA GLN A 230 -19.58 -8.18 -17.60
C GLN A 230 -20.06 -6.78 -17.20
N PHE A 231 -19.84 -6.40 -15.95
CA PHE A 231 -20.24 -5.11 -15.38
C PHE A 231 -19.09 -4.10 -15.29
N ALA A 232 -17.86 -4.49 -15.64
CA ALA A 232 -16.63 -3.72 -15.50
C ALA A 232 -16.45 -2.67 -16.62
N GLN A 233 -17.44 -1.80 -16.81
CA GLN A 233 -17.42 -0.76 -17.83
C GLN A 233 -17.25 0.63 -17.21
N GLN A 234 -16.18 1.33 -17.58
CA GLN A 234 -15.80 2.60 -16.94
C GLN A 234 -16.91 3.66 -16.95
N HIS A 235 -17.66 3.80 -18.06
CA HIS A 235 -18.72 4.79 -18.20
C HIS A 235 -19.86 4.63 -17.17
N ARG A 236 -20.08 3.43 -16.63
CA ARG A 236 -21.09 3.18 -15.58
C ARG A 236 -20.70 3.83 -14.24
N PHE A 237 -19.41 4.05 -14.02
CA PHE A 237 -18.84 4.61 -12.79
C PHE A 237 -18.45 6.08 -12.91
N MET A 238 -18.43 6.62 -14.13
CA MET A 238 -18.21 8.05 -14.41
C MET A 238 -19.38 8.91 -13.91
N PRO A 239 -19.22 10.25 -13.80
CA PRO A 239 -20.33 11.15 -13.51
C PRO A 239 -21.51 10.95 -14.47
N GLY A 240 -22.72 10.81 -13.92
CA GLY A 240 -23.94 10.50 -14.69
C GLY A 240 -24.20 9.01 -14.91
N GLY A 241 -23.20 8.13 -14.70
CA GLY A 241 -23.38 6.69 -14.76
C GLY A 241 -24.20 6.13 -13.59
N GLU A 242 -24.83 4.97 -13.79
CA GLU A 242 -25.73 4.34 -12.81
C GLU A 242 -25.03 3.89 -11.50
N HIS A 243 -23.72 3.74 -11.53
CA HIS A 243 -22.86 3.47 -10.37
C HIS A 243 -21.84 4.60 -10.13
N GLY A 244 -22.12 5.81 -10.64
CA GLY A 244 -21.35 7.00 -10.33
C GLY A 244 -21.54 7.44 -8.87
N ILE A 245 -20.54 8.15 -8.33
CA ILE A 245 -20.52 8.59 -6.92
C ILE A 245 -21.81 9.29 -6.50
N ALA A 246 -22.31 10.24 -7.29
CA ALA A 246 -23.54 10.98 -6.95
C ALA A 246 -24.78 10.07 -6.84
N VAL A 247 -24.88 9.03 -7.66
CA VAL A 247 -25.97 8.06 -7.58
C VAL A 247 -25.85 7.24 -6.31
N LEU A 248 -24.65 6.77 -5.98
CA LEU A 248 -24.42 5.98 -4.78
C LEU A 248 -24.60 6.81 -3.51
N LEU A 249 -24.09 8.04 -3.43
CA LEU A 249 -24.28 8.90 -2.25
C LEU A 249 -25.77 9.13 -1.94
N ARG A 250 -26.64 9.21 -2.95
CA ARG A 250 -28.11 9.26 -2.73
C ARG A 250 -28.64 7.97 -2.09
N ARG A 251 -28.10 6.80 -2.45
CA ARG A 251 -28.43 5.51 -1.80
C ARG A 251 -27.91 5.44 -0.36
N TYR A 252 -26.85 6.18 -0.04
CA TYR A 252 -26.22 6.24 1.27
C TYR A 252 -26.59 7.50 2.07
N ALA A 253 -27.63 8.24 1.69
CA ALA A 253 -27.99 9.50 2.33
C ALA A 253 -28.12 9.38 3.85
N ALA A 254 -28.84 8.35 4.35
CA ALA A 254 -29.00 8.11 5.78
C ALA A 254 -27.67 7.84 6.51
N GLY A 255 -26.72 7.14 5.87
CA GLY A 255 -25.40 6.89 6.44
C GLY A 255 -24.53 8.15 6.49
N LEU A 256 -24.62 8.99 5.45
CA LEU A 256 -23.96 10.29 5.41
C LEU A 256 -24.50 11.21 6.51
N ASP A 257 -25.83 11.32 6.60
CA ASP A 257 -26.50 12.14 7.61
C ASP A 257 -26.13 11.70 9.02
N TRP A 258 -26.11 10.39 9.28
CA TRP A 258 -25.68 9.86 10.57
C TRP A 258 -24.25 10.26 10.93
N MET A 259 -23.29 10.12 10.01
CA MET A 259 -21.89 10.49 10.31
C MET A 259 -21.74 11.97 10.62
N VAL A 260 -22.45 12.83 9.89
CA VAL A 260 -22.43 14.27 10.12
C VAL A 260 -23.05 14.61 11.47
N GLN A 261 -24.21 14.03 11.79
CA GLN A 261 -24.86 14.19 13.09
C GLN A 261 -23.98 13.71 14.24
N ALA A 262 -23.18 12.67 14.01
CA ALA A 262 -22.23 12.16 14.99
C ALA A 262 -20.92 13.00 15.08
N GLY A 263 -20.85 14.16 14.40
CA GLY A 263 -19.74 15.11 14.47
C GLY A 263 -18.65 14.93 13.40
N GLY A 264 -18.84 14.00 12.45
CA GLY A 264 -17.89 13.80 11.35
C GLY A 264 -17.95 14.92 10.28
N PRO A 265 -16.83 15.30 9.65
CA PRO A 265 -16.85 16.24 8.54
C PRO A 265 -17.60 15.68 7.33
N LEU A 266 -18.45 16.51 6.71
CA LEU A 266 -19.18 16.14 5.50
C LEU A 266 -18.24 15.82 4.32
N SER A 267 -17.05 16.43 4.27
CA SER A 267 -16.04 16.17 3.24
C SER A 267 -15.49 14.74 3.27
N ASP A 268 -15.49 14.13 4.45
CA ASP A 268 -14.80 12.88 4.75
C ASP A 268 -15.76 11.68 4.64
N ALA A 269 -17.03 11.92 4.97
CA ALA A 269 -18.10 10.94 4.97
C ALA A 269 -18.22 10.14 3.64
N PRO A 270 -18.18 10.75 2.45
CA PRO A 270 -18.24 10.01 1.18
C PRO A 270 -17.13 8.96 1.03
N ALA A 271 -15.88 9.30 1.39
CA ALA A 271 -14.76 8.37 1.30
C ALA A 271 -14.96 7.20 2.28
N CYS A 272 -15.33 7.51 3.53
CA CYS A 272 -15.60 6.51 4.58
C CYS A 272 -16.70 5.49 4.23
N LEU A 273 -17.68 5.85 3.40
CA LEU A 273 -18.75 4.92 3.00
C LEU A 273 -18.45 4.20 1.70
N LEU A 274 -18.09 4.96 0.66
CA LEU A 274 -18.06 4.41 -0.69
C LEU A 274 -16.81 3.60 -0.95
N VAL A 275 -15.64 4.06 -0.48
CA VAL A 275 -14.37 3.37 -0.74
C VAL A 275 -14.37 1.99 -0.08
N PRO A 276 -14.74 1.82 1.20
CA PRO A 276 -14.78 0.49 1.82
C PRO A 276 -15.83 -0.42 1.19
N ALA A 277 -17.00 0.13 0.85
CA ALA A 277 -18.09 -0.67 0.29
C ALA A 277 -17.82 -1.18 -1.14
N TYR A 278 -17.00 -0.48 -1.92
CA TYR A 278 -16.89 -0.72 -3.37
C TYR A 278 -15.47 -0.72 -3.94
N GLY A 279 -14.44 -0.51 -3.13
CA GLY A 279 -13.05 -0.49 -3.58
C GLY A 279 -12.11 -1.35 -2.73
N SER A 280 -12.63 -2.14 -1.80
CA SER A 280 -11.80 -2.84 -0.82
C SER A 280 -10.87 -3.87 -1.46
N MET A 281 -11.34 -4.67 -2.43
CA MET A 281 -10.50 -5.67 -3.11
C MET A 281 -9.46 -4.98 -4.00
N ALA A 282 -9.87 -3.95 -4.75
CA ALA A 282 -8.98 -3.18 -5.61
C ALA A 282 -7.86 -2.49 -4.80
N ILE A 283 -8.20 -1.92 -3.64
CA ILE A 283 -7.24 -1.34 -2.71
C ILE A 283 -6.31 -2.42 -2.12
N ALA A 284 -6.86 -3.54 -1.64
CA ALA A 284 -6.05 -4.62 -1.07
C ALA A 284 -4.99 -5.10 -2.06
N ARG A 285 -5.41 -5.36 -3.31
CA ARG A 285 -4.52 -5.76 -4.39
C ARG A 285 -3.44 -4.71 -4.66
N ALA A 286 -3.82 -3.44 -4.81
CA ALA A 286 -2.87 -2.36 -5.09
C ALA A 286 -1.83 -2.21 -3.95
N VAL A 287 -2.26 -2.33 -2.70
CA VAL A 287 -1.40 -2.28 -1.51
C VAL A 287 -0.48 -3.50 -1.45
N SER A 288 -1.01 -4.70 -1.71
CA SER A 288 -0.23 -5.96 -1.74
C SER A 288 0.86 -5.90 -2.80
N GLU A 289 0.52 -5.47 -4.02
CA GLU A 289 1.47 -5.27 -5.12
C GLU A 289 2.58 -4.28 -4.71
N GLY A 290 2.22 -3.16 -4.07
CA GLY A 290 3.18 -2.18 -3.55
C GLY A 290 4.13 -2.75 -2.49
N LEU A 291 3.62 -3.57 -1.57
CA LEU A 291 4.43 -4.24 -0.53
C LEU A 291 5.33 -5.35 -1.12
N ALA A 292 4.85 -6.09 -2.12
CA ALA A 292 5.60 -7.15 -2.79
C ALA A 292 6.75 -6.58 -3.64
N GLU A 293 6.50 -5.52 -4.43
CA GLU A 293 7.53 -4.82 -5.23
C GLU A 293 8.70 -4.36 -4.34
N ARG A 294 8.41 -3.90 -3.12
CA ARG A 294 9.42 -3.49 -2.13
C ARG A 294 10.23 -4.66 -1.59
N SER A 295 9.60 -5.81 -1.35
CA SER A 295 10.27 -6.97 -0.76
C SER A 295 11.25 -7.64 -1.72
N GLN A 296 10.99 -7.54 -3.03
CA GLN A 296 11.82 -8.16 -4.07
C GLN A 296 12.95 -7.27 -4.58
N SER A 297 12.83 -5.94 -4.44
CA SER A 297 13.84 -5.01 -4.93
C SER A 297 14.88 -4.72 -3.83
N PRO A 298 16.17 -5.09 -4.00
CA PRO A 298 17.19 -4.62 -3.09
C PRO A 298 17.17 -3.08 -3.05
N PRO A 299 17.48 -2.44 -1.91
CA PRO A 299 17.50 -0.99 -1.78
C PRO A 299 18.64 -0.40 -2.63
N VAL A 300 18.44 -0.29 -3.94
CA VAL A 300 19.39 0.31 -4.88
C VAL A 300 19.16 1.82 -4.87
N GLY A 301 19.64 2.46 -3.80
CA GLY A 301 19.74 3.92 -3.70
C GLY A 301 18.47 4.65 -3.21
N PRO A 302 18.63 5.92 -2.83
CA PRO A 302 17.60 6.70 -2.14
C PRO A 302 16.45 7.24 -3.02
N SER A 303 16.46 7.07 -4.34
CA SER A 303 15.66 7.94 -5.22
C SER A 303 14.61 7.28 -6.12
N THR A 304 14.41 5.97 -6.12
CA THR A 304 13.37 5.38 -7.00
C THR A 304 12.83 4.06 -6.46
N LYS A 305 12.28 4.07 -5.24
CA LYS A 305 11.36 2.99 -4.85
C LYS A 305 10.21 3.02 -5.85
N CYS A 306 9.97 1.94 -6.58
CA CYS A 306 8.69 1.88 -7.27
C CYS A 306 7.60 1.78 -6.22
N ILE A 307 6.78 2.81 -6.19
CA ILE A 307 5.63 2.86 -5.32
C ILE A 307 4.41 2.62 -6.20
N CYS A 308 3.57 1.67 -5.82
CA CYS A 308 2.29 1.46 -6.47
C CYS A 308 1.41 2.69 -6.21
N HIS A 309 1.26 3.55 -7.23
CA HIS A 309 0.43 4.76 -7.14
C HIS A 309 -1.07 4.48 -7.39
N ARG A 310 -1.45 3.21 -7.57
CA ARG A 310 -2.83 2.83 -7.87
C ARG A 310 -3.67 3.06 -6.63
N PHE A 311 -4.73 3.84 -6.80
CA PHE A 311 -5.69 4.21 -5.75
C PHE A 311 -5.08 4.91 -4.53
N ALA A 312 -3.88 5.48 -4.66
CA ALA A 312 -3.22 6.13 -3.53
C ALA A 312 -4.08 7.28 -2.95
N ALA A 313 -4.76 8.08 -3.79
CA ALA A 313 -5.60 9.15 -3.27
C ALA A 313 -6.81 8.59 -2.51
N SER A 314 -7.35 7.44 -2.93
CA SER A 314 -8.45 6.75 -2.26
C SER A 314 -8.05 6.14 -0.91
N VAL A 315 -6.88 5.49 -0.85
CA VAL A 315 -6.32 4.97 0.41
C VAL A 315 -6.05 6.11 1.40
N TRP A 316 -5.38 7.18 0.95
CA TRP A 316 -5.13 8.36 1.78
C TRP A 316 -6.42 9.04 2.25
N ALA A 317 -7.41 9.20 1.36
CA ALA A 317 -8.68 9.81 1.73
C ALA A 317 -9.43 9.00 2.79
N VAL A 318 -9.45 7.67 2.68
CA VAL A 318 -10.11 6.81 3.66
C VAL A 318 -9.34 6.76 4.99
N ASP A 319 -8.01 6.70 4.96
CA ASP A 319 -7.18 6.75 6.17
C ASP A 319 -7.39 8.08 6.90
N GLU A 320 -7.35 9.20 6.18
CA GLU A 320 -7.59 10.52 6.76
C GLU A 320 -8.99 10.65 7.34
N ALA A 321 -10.01 10.27 6.59
CA ALA A 321 -11.40 10.34 7.03
C ALA A 321 -11.67 9.49 8.27
N LEU A 322 -11.13 8.26 8.30
CA LEU A 322 -11.23 7.37 9.46
C LEU A 322 -10.44 7.92 10.66
N ARG A 323 -9.27 8.55 10.44
CA ARG A 323 -8.51 9.20 11.50
C ARG A 323 -9.19 10.42 12.09
N THR A 324 -9.72 11.29 11.25
CA THR A 324 -10.53 12.41 11.70
C THR A 324 -11.72 11.91 12.51
N ARG A 325 -12.41 10.86 12.02
CA ARG A 325 -13.58 10.28 12.69
C ARG A 325 -13.27 9.77 14.09
N ALA A 326 -12.12 9.14 14.29
CA ALA A 326 -11.78 8.55 15.57
C ALA A 326 -11.54 9.56 16.69
N LEU A 327 -11.24 10.81 16.36
CA LEU A 327 -11.16 11.90 17.35
C LEU A 327 -12.53 12.19 18.00
N TYR A 328 -13.62 11.78 17.36
CA TYR A 328 -14.99 11.95 17.85
C TYR A 328 -15.54 10.69 18.54
N VAL A 329 -14.80 9.57 18.51
CA VAL A 329 -15.18 8.36 19.23
C VAL A 329 -14.62 8.50 20.64
N SER A 330 -15.50 8.71 21.63
CA SER A 330 -15.10 8.95 23.03
C SER A 330 -15.32 7.76 23.95
N ARG A 331 -15.89 6.66 23.44
CA ARG A 331 -16.21 5.47 24.21
C ARG A 331 -15.74 4.23 23.46
N PRO A 332 -15.27 3.19 24.18
CA PRO A 332 -15.06 1.89 23.59
C PRO A 332 -16.32 1.41 22.87
N LEU A 333 -16.15 0.89 21.66
CA LEU A 333 -17.27 0.34 20.90
C LEU A 333 -17.65 -1.03 21.45
N PRO A 334 -18.93 -1.43 21.34
CA PRO A 334 -19.31 -2.82 21.52
C PRO A 334 -18.48 -3.74 20.61
N PRO A 335 -18.33 -5.02 20.96
CA PRO A 335 -17.69 -5.98 20.08
C PRO A 335 -18.34 -5.95 18.68
N ALA A 336 -17.50 -5.87 17.65
CA ALA A 336 -17.96 -5.97 16.28
C ALA A 336 -17.49 -7.29 15.67
N TYR A 337 -18.21 -7.76 14.68
CA TYR A 337 -18.01 -9.05 14.07
C TYR A 337 -17.92 -8.93 12.56
N ALA A 338 -17.12 -9.79 11.96
CA ALA A 338 -17.07 -9.97 10.52
C ALA A 338 -16.88 -11.46 10.20
N SER A 339 -17.43 -11.90 9.08
CA SER A 339 -17.17 -13.26 8.60
C SER A 339 -15.80 -13.31 7.92
N LEU A 340 -15.05 -14.38 8.17
CA LEU A 340 -13.75 -14.58 7.53
C LEU A 340 -13.91 -15.01 6.07
N HIS A 341 -14.94 -15.82 5.77
CA HIS A 341 -15.29 -16.34 4.45
C HIS A 341 -16.52 -15.67 3.82
N GLY A 342 -16.74 -16.00 2.55
CA GLY A 342 -17.90 -15.65 1.73
C GLY A 342 -17.59 -14.49 0.78
N VAL A 343 -18.53 -14.16 -0.11
CA VAL A 343 -18.35 -13.11 -1.13
C VAL A 343 -17.96 -11.75 -0.52
N PHE A 344 -18.34 -11.54 0.74
CA PHE A 344 -18.01 -10.34 1.52
C PHE A 344 -17.24 -10.67 2.80
N GLY A 345 -16.55 -11.82 2.82
CA GLY A 345 -15.69 -12.21 3.91
C GLY A 345 -14.37 -11.46 3.87
N LEU A 346 -13.75 -11.30 5.04
CA LEU A 346 -12.48 -10.58 5.15
C LEU A 346 -11.38 -11.18 4.26
N ALA A 347 -11.30 -12.52 4.18
CA ALA A 347 -10.33 -13.23 3.36
C ALA A 347 -10.61 -13.17 1.86
N THR A 348 -11.82 -12.78 1.44
CA THR A 348 -12.11 -12.50 0.03
C THR A 348 -11.68 -11.10 -0.34
N THR A 349 -11.74 -10.15 0.59
CA THR A 349 -11.35 -8.76 0.33
C THR A 349 -9.88 -8.48 0.51
N ASP A 350 -9.18 -9.27 1.32
CA ASP A 350 -7.81 -9.02 1.74
C ASP A 350 -7.15 -10.35 2.12
N ASP A 351 -6.17 -10.77 1.32
CA ASP A 351 -5.47 -12.05 1.44
C ASP A 351 -4.74 -12.21 2.77
N ALA A 352 -4.43 -11.10 3.48
CA ALA A 352 -3.82 -11.17 4.81
C ALA A 352 -4.66 -12.04 5.76
N TRP A 353 -5.99 -12.02 5.62
CA TRP A 353 -6.91 -12.77 6.46
C TRP A 353 -6.91 -14.28 6.21
N LEU A 354 -6.33 -14.76 5.10
CA LEU A 354 -6.15 -16.19 4.85
C LEU A 354 -5.26 -16.84 5.92
N ALA A 355 -4.36 -16.07 6.56
CA ALA A 355 -3.52 -16.57 7.64
C ALA A 355 -4.35 -17.13 8.81
N LEU A 356 -5.49 -16.50 9.14
CA LEU A 356 -6.37 -16.93 10.23
C LEU A 356 -7.23 -18.16 9.90
N LEU A 357 -7.22 -18.61 8.65
CA LEU A 357 -7.86 -19.86 8.24
C LEU A 357 -6.94 -21.06 8.39
N SER A 358 -5.64 -20.84 8.59
CA SER A 358 -4.69 -21.91 8.84
C SER A 358 -5.02 -22.62 10.16
N SER A 359 -4.92 -23.95 10.16
CA SER A 359 -4.94 -24.75 11.40
C SER A 359 -3.82 -24.34 12.37
N ASP A 360 -2.76 -23.74 11.84
CA ASP A 360 -1.56 -23.34 12.60
C ASP A 360 -1.70 -21.96 13.24
N THR A 361 -2.85 -21.29 13.07
CA THR A 361 -3.11 -19.98 13.70
C THR A 361 -3.02 -20.10 15.22
N ALA A 362 -2.10 -19.36 15.82
CA ALA A 362 -1.82 -19.38 17.25
C ALA A 362 -2.14 -18.04 17.93
N LEU A 363 -2.22 -18.08 19.27
CA LEU A 363 -2.37 -16.87 20.07
C LEU A 363 -1.09 -16.02 19.95
N GLY A 364 -1.27 -14.71 19.78
CA GLY A 364 -0.17 -13.77 19.56
C GLY A 364 0.22 -13.59 18.11
N ASP A 365 -0.26 -14.43 17.19
CA ASP A 365 -0.07 -14.24 15.76
C ASP A 365 -0.58 -12.86 15.34
N SER A 366 0.24 -12.16 14.57
CA SER A 366 -0.04 -10.78 14.16
C SER A 366 0.04 -10.66 12.65
N MET A 367 -0.92 -9.95 12.07
CA MET A 367 -0.94 -9.67 10.64
C MET A 367 -1.34 -8.23 10.39
N ARG A 368 -1.05 -7.74 9.19
CA ARG A 368 -1.37 -6.39 8.77
C ARG A 368 -2.40 -6.44 7.65
N THR A 369 -3.50 -5.71 7.83
CA THR A 369 -4.54 -5.60 6.81
C THR A 369 -4.01 -4.82 5.60
N GLN A 370 -4.48 -5.14 4.41
CA GLN A 370 -4.10 -4.44 3.18
C GLN A 370 -5.16 -3.42 2.76
N THR A 371 -6.38 -3.55 3.26
CA THR A 371 -7.50 -2.67 2.92
C THR A 371 -8.32 -2.28 4.15
N VAL A 372 -9.39 -1.52 3.91
CA VAL A 372 -10.35 -1.16 4.95
C VAL A 372 -11.11 -2.39 5.40
N VAL A 373 -11.04 -2.69 6.69
CA VAL A 373 -11.83 -3.76 7.29
C VAL A 373 -13.20 -3.22 7.61
N GLN A 374 -14.25 -4.00 7.31
CA GLN A 374 -15.62 -3.69 7.71
C GLN A 374 -16.11 -4.74 8.71
N ALA A 375 -16.71 -4.29 9.80
CA ALA A 375 -17.31 -5.12 10.83
C ALA A 375 -18.65 -4.52 11.28
N SER A 376 -19.49 -5.35 11.92
CA SER A 376 -20.80 -4.95 12.43
C SER A 376 -20.92 -5.21 13.93
N THR A 377 -21.45 -4.26 14.68
CA THR A 377 -21.79 -4.40 16.11
C THR A 377 -23.18 -5.00 16.33
N ASP A 378 -23.90 -5.35 15.27
CA ASP A 378 -25.25 -5.91 15.32
C ASP A 378 -25.17 -7.45 15.25
N PRO A 379 -25.34 -8.17 16.39
CA PRO A 379 -25.20 -9.62 16.43
C PRO A 379 -26.17 -10.35 15.51
N PRO A 380 -27.49 -10.02 15.45
CA PRO A 380 -28.39 -10.53 14.42
C PRO A 380 -27.70 -10.53 13.06
N MET A 381 -27.18 -9.38 12.60
CA MET A 381 -26.55 -9.24 11.28
C MET A 381 -25.38 -10.18 11.01
N CYS A 382 -24.74 -10.70 12.07
CA CYS A 382 -23.54 -11.51 11.99
C CYS A 382 -23.80 -13.01 12.18
N PHE A 383 -24.91 -13.40 12.81
CA PHE A 383 -25.21 -14.77 13.23
C PHE A 383 -26.61 -15.23 12.72
N PRO A 384 -26.74 -15.63 11.44
CA PRO A 384 -28.02 -15.95 10.81
C PRO A 384 -28.64 -17.30 11.23
N GLU A 385 -27.88 -18.14 11.93
CA GLU A 385 -28.35 -19.44 12.46
C GLU A 385 -29.52 -19.31 13.46
N MET A 386 -29.83 -18.09 13.90
CA MET A 386 -30.96 -17.77 14.78
C MET A 386 -32.28 -17.49 14.03
N HIS A 387 -32.53 -18.21 12.94
CA HIS A 387 -33.77 -18.22 12.13
C HIS A 387 -34.12 -16.97 11.31
N VAL A 388 -33.16 -16.09 11.00
CA VAL A 388 -33.37 -15.03 10.00
C VAL A 388 -32.18 -15.01 9.05
N ALA A 389 -32.42 -15.33 7.77
CA ALA A 389 -31.46 -15.10 6.71
C ALA A 389 -31.26 -13.59 6.60
N ILE A 390 -30.03 -13.11 6.82
CA ILE A 390 -29.78 -11.68 6.80
C ILE A 390 -29.14 -11.24 5.48
N PRO A 391 -29.61 -10.11 4.94
CA PRO A 391 -28.97 -9.46 3.80
C PRO A 391 -27.52 -9.09 4.14
N VAL A 392 -26.55 -9.64 3.41
CA VAL A 392 -25.24 -9.02 3.35
C VAL A 392 -25.37 -7.80 2.45
N HIS A 393 -25.58 -6.63 3.05
CA HIS A 393 -25.76 -5.40 2.28
C HIS A 393 -24.43 -4.95 1.64
N ARG A 394 -24.20 -5.37 0.39
CA ARG A 394 -23.66 -4.48 -0.65
C ARG A 394 -24.80 -4.23 -1.65
N LEU A 395 -25.57 -3.17 -1.39
CA LEU A 395 -26.92 -2.93 -1.94
C LEU A 395 -27.00 -2.52 -3.41
N SER A 396 -27.59 -3.40 -4.22
CA SER A 396 -28.83 -3.09 -4.96
C SER A 396 -29.60 -4.34 -5.42
N SER A 397 -29.03 -5.52 -5.25
CA SER A 397 -29.71 -6.80 -5.18
C SER A 397 -29.11 -7.53 -3.99
N VAL A 398 -29.92 -8.19 -3.16
CA VAL A 398 -29.45 -8.86 -1.94
C VAL A 398 -29.13 -10.31 -2.28
N PRO A 399 -27.85 -10.71 -2.46
CA PRO A 399 -27.49 -12.09 -2.22
C PRO A 399 -27.46 -12.32 -0.70
N CYS A 400 -28.37 -13.16 -0.21
CA CYS A 400 -28.23 -13.78 1.10
C CYS A 400 -27.25 -14.95 0.96
N GLU A 401 -26.16 -14.93 1.72
CA GLU A 401 -25.23 -16.05 1.81
C GLU A 401 -25.38 -16.65 3.20
N LEU A 402 -25.80 -17.92 3.28
CA LEU A 402 -25.74 -18.68 4.53
C LEU A 402 -24.27 -18.99 4.80
N ARG A 403 -23.75 -18.55 5.94
CA ARG A 403 -22.31 -18.56 6.25
C ARG A 403 -22.01 -19.52 7.39
N ASN A 404 -21.31 -20.60 7.07
CA ASN A 404 -20.84 -21.59 8.05
C ASN A 404 -19.33 -21.42 8.39
N GLY A 405 -18.68 -20.36 7.93
CA GLY A 405 -17.22 -20.15 8.12
C GLY A 405 -16.85 -19.49 9.46
N PRO A 406 -15.57 -19.40 9.83
CA PRO A 406 -15.15 -18.71 11.05
C PRO A 406 -15.57 -17.23 11.10
N ILE A 407 -15.72 -16.71 12.31
CA ILE A 407 -16.06 -15.31 12.59
C ILE A 407 -14.90 -14.64 13.31
N VAL A 408 -14.59 -13.43 12.91
CA VAL A 408 -13.64 -12.55 13.60
C VAL A 408 -14.42 -11.63 14.53
N LYS A 409 -14.07 -11.64 15.82
CA LYS A 409 -14.55 -10.70 16.83
C LYS A 409 -13.46 -9.65 17.07
N PHE A 410 -13.80 -8.40 16.84
CA PHE A 410 -12.94 -7.26 17.14
C PHE A 410 -13.26 -6.73 18.53
N VAL A 411 -12.25 -6.65 19.39
CA VAL A 411 -12.39 -6.06 20.73
C VAL A 411 -11.89 -4.62 20.68
N SER A 412 -12.75 -3.70 21.10
CA SER A 412 -12.37 -2.31 21.32
C SER A 412 -11.79 -2.17 22.73
N GLU A 413 -10.62 -1.56 22.85
CA GLU A 413 -10.02 -1.24 24.15
C GLU A 413 -9.87 0.28 24.32
N GLU A 414 -10.11 0.75 25.53
CA GLU A 414 -9.68 2.09 25.94
C GLU A 414 -8.16 2.09 26.02
N ALA A 415 -7.48 2.86 25.17
CA ALA A 415 -6.03 2.92 25.26
C ALA A 415 -5.63 3.87 26.39
N ARG A 416 -4.55 3.52 27.10
CA ARG A 416 -3.93 4.39 28.10
C ARG A 416 -3.50 5.70 27.43
N GLY A 417 -3.98 6.83 27.97
CA GLY A 417 -3.63 8.16 27.45
C GLY A 417 -4.63 8.75 26.44
N GLY A 418 -5.87 8.25 26.40
CA GLY A 418 -6.96 8.89 25.65
C GLY A 418 -6.96 8.60 24.14
N CYS A 419 -6.08 7.73 23.65
CA CYS A 419 -6.19 7.16 22.31
C CYS A 419 -7.15 5.97 22.34
N PHE A 420 -7.85 5.68 21.25
CA PHE A 420 -8.69 4.49 21.13
C PHE A 420 -7.98 3.46 20.25
N ARG A 421 -7.76 2.26 20.80
CA ARG A 421 -7.32 1.08 20.05
C ARG A 421 -8.56 0.30 19.65
N SER A 422 -9.33 0.91 18.77
CA SER A 422 -10.65 0.40 18.45
C SER A 422 -10.93 0.49 16.96
N LEU A 423 -11.94 -0.27 16.58
CA LEU A 423 -12.71 0.03 15.40
C LEU A 423 -13.25 1.47 15.45
N ILE A 424 -13.56 2.00 14.27
CA ILE A 424 -14.06 3.37 14.09
C ILE A 424 -15.50 3.25 13.64
N GLN A 425 -16.43 3.76 14.44
CA GLN A 425 -17.85 3.68 14.11
C GLN A 425 -18.19 4.62 12.94
N THR A 426 -18.68 4.04 11.85
CA THR A 426 -19.01 4.74 10.58
C THR A 426 -20.50 4.68 10.24
N SER A 427 -21.28 3.88 10.95
CA SER A 427 -22.75 3.92 10.94
C SER A 427 -23.29 3.47 12.31
N PRO A 428 -24.62 3.48 12.56
CA PRO A 428 -25.18 3.00 13.82
C PRO A 428 -24.68 1.61 14.23
N THR A 429 -24.47 0.73 13.25
CA THR A 429 -24.04 -0.66 13.47
C THR A 429 -22.73 -1.01 12.78
N GLY A 430 -22.25 -0.18 11.85
CA GLY A 430 -21.06 -0.43 11.06
C GLY A 430 -19.81 0.20 11.68
N CYS A 431 -18.72 -0.54 11.66
CA CYS A 431 -17.42 -0.06 12.08
C CYS A 431 -16.32 -0.45 11.11
N HIS A 432 -15.34 0.43 10.94
CA HIS A 432 -14.24 0.24 10.00
C HIS A 432 -12.86 0.24 10.70
N LEU A 433 -11.88 -0.48 10.12
CA LEU A 433 -10.45 -0.24 10.36
C LEU A 433 -9.81 0.29 9.10
N PRO A 434 -8.89 1.25 9.20
CA PRO A 434 -8.17 1.72 8.03
C PRO A 434 -7.20 0.66 7.50
N PRO A 435 -6.72 0.84 6.26
CA PRO A 435 -5.72 -0.03 5.67
C PRO A 435 -4.44 -0.06 6.50
N LEU A 436 -3.67 -1.16 6.41
CA LEU A 436 -2.39 -1.32 7.07
C LEU A 436 -2.46 -1.35 8.61
N THR A 437 -3.65 -1.64 9.14
CA THR A 437 -3.86 -1.83 10.57
C THR A 437 -3.25 -3.16 11.01
N MET A 438 -2.52 -3.13 12.13
CA MET A 438 -2.00 -4.35 12.74
C MET A 438 -3.09 -4.98 13.60
N ILE A 439 -3.28 -6.28 13.45
CA ILE A 439 -4.20 -7.08 14.24
C ILE A 439 -3.46 -8.27 14.83
N THR A 440 -3.85 -8.65 16.05
CA THR A 440 -3.21 -9.72 16.81
C THR A 440 -4.27 -10.68 17.35
N VAL A 441 -4.07 -11.98 17.19
CA VAL A 441 -4.98 -13.01 17.72
C VAL A 441 -4.85 -13.07 19.24
N GLU A 442 -5.95 -12.82 19.96
CA GLU A 442 -5.98 -12.88 21.42
C GLU A 442 -6.64 -14.13 21.97
N ALA A 443 -7.66 -14.64 21.28
CA ALA A 443 -8.35 -15.86 21.70
C ALA A 443 -8.96 -16.58 20.51
N ILE A 444 -8.96 -17.90 20.56
CA ILE A 444 -9.61 -18.77 19.59
C ILE A 444 -10.61 -19.61 20.38
N HIS A 445 -11.86 -19.60 19.96
CA HIS A 445 -12.93 -20.44 20.51
C HIS A 445 -13.44 -21.31 19.37
N GLU A 446 -13.43 -22.62 19.56
CA GLU A 446 -13.95 -23.56 18.58
C GLU A 446 -15.48 -23.52 18.53
N ALA A 447 -16.05 -24.16 17.52
CA ALA A 447 -17.50 -24.29 17.37
C ALA A 447 -18.13 -24.90 18.64
N GLY A 448 -19.17 -24.24 19.18
CA GLY A 448 -19.87 -24.65 20.39
C GLY A 448 -19.26 -24.14 21.70
N GLU A 449 -18.03 -23.62 21.71
CA GLU A 449 -17.35 -23.14 22.93
C GLU A 449 -17.73 -21.71 23.34
N TRP A 450 -18.54 -21.03 22.54
CA TRP A 450 -18.91 -19.64 22.78
C TRP A 450 -20.33 -19.35 22.31
N GLU A 451 -20.90 -18.32 22.91
CA GLU A 451 -22.27 -17.89 22.66
C GLU A 451 -22.27 -16.52 21.97
N ALA A 452 -23.06 -16.40 20.90
CA ALA A 452 -23.32 -15.13 20.23
C ALA A 452 -24.38 -14.31 21.00
N VAL A 453 -25.34 -15.02 21.59
CA VAL A 453 -26.41 -14.50 22.46
C VAL A 453 -26.49 -15.42 23.68
N PRO A 454 -26.73 -14.88 24.88
CA PRO A 454 -26.75 -15.68 26.11
C PRO A 454 -27.62 -16.92 26.00
N GLY A 455 -27.03 -18.09 26.27
CA GLY A 455 -27.68 -19.39 26.26
C GLY A 455 -27.79 -20.08 24.89
N VAL A 456 -27.25 -19.49 23.81
CA VAL A 456 -27.25 -20.10 22.47
C VAL A 456 -25.80 -20.33 22.00
N PRO A 457 -25.29 -21.57 22.07
CA PRO A 457 -23.95 -21.89 21.57
C PRO A 457 -23.89 -21.69 20.06
N CYS A 458 -22.84 -21.04 19.57
CA CYS A 458 -22.65 -20.80 18.15
C CYS A 458 -21.92 -21.96 17.49
N SER A 459 -22.40 -22.46 16.35
CA SER A 459 -21.80 -23.59 15.63
C SER A 459 -20.53 -23.23 14.85
N ARG A 460 -20.08 -21.98 14.93
CA ARG A 460 -18.97 -21.45 14.13
C ARG A 460 -17.75 -21.20 15.02
N LYS A 461 -16.54 -21.40 14.49
CA LYS A 461 -15.30 -20.97 15.16
C LYS A 461 -15.25 -19.45 15.29
N ARG A 462 -14.84 -18.93 16.45
CA ARG A 462 -14.62 -17.50 16.69
C ARG A 462 -13.16 -17.19 17.01
N ILE A 463 -12.60 -16.26 16.24
CA ILE A 463 -11.26 -15.73 16.43
C ILE A 463 -11.41 -14.31 16.96
N THR A 464 -10.96 -14.08 18.19
CA THR A 464 -10.95 -12.74 18.81
C THR A 464 -9.63 -12.08 18.50
N VAL A 465 -9.68 -10.89 17.91
CA VAL A 465 -8.50 -10.12 17.53
C VAL A 465 -8.46 -8.79 18.28
N LYS A 466 -7.25 -8.44 18.73
CA LYS A 466 -6.89 -7.10 19.16
C LYS A 466 -6.55 -6.26 17.95
N VAL A 467 -6.99 -5.01 17.98
CA VAL A 467 -6.61 -4.03 16.98
C VAL A 467 -5.53 -3.13 17.58
N ALA A 468 -4.36 -3.11 16.93
CA ALA A 468 -3.34 -2.11 17.18
C ALA A 468 -3.39 -1.08 16.06
N PHE A 469 -4.31 -0.13 16.22
CA PHE A 469 -4.40 1.06 15.39
C PHE A 469 -4.10 2.28 16.24
N GLU A 470 -3.09 3.07 15.87
CA GLU A 470 -2.68 4.24 16.64
C GLU A 470 -2.65 5.49 15.75
N TYR A 471 -3.24 6.55 16.29
CA TYR A 471 -3.46 7.85 15.65
C TYR A 471 -2.29 8.77 15.79
#